data_AF-A0A0F5JPR2-F1
#
_entry.id   AF-A0A0F5JPR2-F1
#
_cell.length_a   1.000
_cell.length_b   1.000
_cell.length_c   1.000
_cell.angle_alpha   90.00
_cell.angle_beta   90.00
_cell.angle_gamma   90.00
#
_symmetry.space_group_name_H-M   'P 1'
#
loop_
_entity.id
_entity.type
_entity.pdbx_description
1 polymer ?
#
loop_
_entity_poly.entity_id
_entity_poly.type
_entity_poly.pdbx_seq_one_letter_code
_entity_poly.pdbx_strand_id
1 'polypeptide(L)'
;MKRINNSVLRSAFAMILGFVLVLWPEAAVTYLVITIGICFIIPGIFSLLNYFTREKVEGEPSPMFPIDGAGSILFGAWLVIMPEFFVNILMYILGALLVIAGVQQIAMLVSARKWSMVPFGFYVMPALILLTGIMIIAYPFGAAANTFVIFGVASIFYGIIELINWYKFRQR
;
A
#
# COMPACT_ATOMS: atom_id res chain seq x y z
N MET A 1 7.16 36.11 3.60
CA MET A 1 6.88 34.69 3.89
C MET A 1 8.17 33.89 3.72
N LYS A 2 8.76 33.35 4.80
CA LYS A 2 9.96 32.50 4.71
C LYS A 2 9.58 31.23 3.94
N ARG A 3 10.14 31.05 2.73
CA ARG A 3 10.05 29.77 2.01
C ARG A 3 10.70 28.70 2.89
N ILE A 4 9.89 27.93 3.60
CA ILE A 4 10.34 26.67 4.18
C ILE A 4 10.95 25.89 3.02
N ASN A 5 12.22 25.53 3.13
CA ASN A 5 12.89 24.85 2.05
C ASN A 5 12.28 23.44 1.92
N ASN A 6 11.70 23.14 0.75
CA ASN A 6 10.84 21.97 0.54
C ASN A 6 11.55 20.66 0.96
N SER A 7 12.88 20.60 0.81
CA SER A 7 13.71 19.47 1.22
C SER A 7 13.78 19.25 2.73
N VAL A 8 13.87 20.31 3.55
CA VAL A 8 13.92 20.17 5.02
C VAL A 8 12.58 19.67 5.54
N LEU A 9 11.49 20.23 5.02
CA LEU A 9 10.14 19.80 5.37
C LEU A 9 9.90 18.34 4.99
N ARG A 10 10.28 17.96 3.76
CA ARG A 10 10.16 16.57 3.27
C ARG A 10 10.98 15.59 4.10
N SER A 11 12.23 15.95 4.43
CA SER A 11 13.10 15.15 5.29
C SER A 11 12.48 14.95 6.68
N ALA A 12 11.99 16.03 7.30
CA ALA A 12 11.34 15.95 8.61
C ALA A 12 10.09 15.06 8.57
N PHE A 13 9.24 15.20 7.55
CA PHE A 13 8.08 14.32 7.37
C PHE A 13 8.48 12.86 7.15
N ALA A 14 9.48 12.59 6.30
CA ALA A 14 9.96 11.23 6.06
C ALA A 14 10.50 10.58 7.34
N MET A 15 11.22 11.33 8.18
CA MET A 15 11.68 10.85 9.48
C MET A 15 10.51 10.59 10.43
N ILE A 16 9.58 11.53 10.59
CA ILE A 16 8.42 11.38 11.49
C ILE A 16 7.57 10.18 11.08
N LEU A 17 7.22 10.08 9.79
CA LEU A 17 6.50 8.94 9.25
C LEU A 17 7.28 7.65 9.46
N GLY A 18 8.59 7.67 9.21
CA GLY A 18 9.45 6.52 9.44
C GLY A 18 9.43 6.05 10.89
N PHE A 19 9.51 6.97 11.86
CA PHE A 19 9.37 6.63 13.28
C PHE A 19 8.00 6.06 13.63
N VAL A 20 6.92 6.65 13.12
CA VAL A 20 5.55 6.13 13.34
C VAL A 20 5.43 4.70 12.81
N LEU A 21 5.98 4.44 11.62
CA LEU A 21 5.96 3.11 11.00
C LEU A 21 6.76 2.07 11.79
N VAL A 22 7.89 2.45 12.40
CA VAL A 22 8.72 1.53 13.18
C VAL A 22 8.12 1.26 14.57
N LEU A 23 7.59 2.28 15.23
CA LEU A 23 7.10 2.18 16.61
C LEU A 23 5.69 1.58 16.68
N TRP A 24 4.84 1.88 15.70
CA TRP A 24 3.44 1.42 15.68
C TRP A 24 3.05 0.86 14.30
N PRO A 25 3.72 -0.19 13.82
CA PRO A 25 3.46 -0.73 12.48
C PRO A 25 2.03 -1.26 12.33
N GLU A 26 1.51 -1.96 13.33
CA GLU A 26 0.14 -2.50 13.31
C GLU A 26 -0.91 -1.39 13.21
N ALA A 27 -0.79 -0.36 14.06
CA ALA A 27 -1.67 0.80 14.01
C ALA A 27 -1.53 1.56 12.69
N ALA A 28 -0.31 1.69 12.17
CA ALA A 28 -0.06 2.37 10.89
C ALA A 28 -0.75 1.67 9.72
N VAL A 29 -0.71 0.34 9.66
CA VAL A 29 -1.42 -0.45 8.63
C VAL A 29 -2.93 -0.21 8.73
N THR A 30 -3.49 -0.31 9.93
CA THR A 30 -4.93 -0.08 10.17
C THR A 30 -5.36 1.34 9.80
N TYR A 31 -4.61 2.36 10.24
CA TYR A 31 -4.92 3.75 9.92
C TYR A 31 -4.76 4.08 8.44
N LEU A 32 -3.85 3.43 7.73
CA LEU A 32 -3.74 3.58 6.29
C LEU A 32 -5.03 3.11 5.61
N VAL A 33 -5.53 1.92 5.96
CA VAL A 33 -6.79 1.39 5.41
C VAL A 33 -7.97 2.29 5.73
N ILE A 34 -8.08 2.77 6.97
CA ILE A 34 -9.12 3.74 7.37
C ILE A 34 -9.01 5.02 6.54
N THR A 35 -7.80 5.55 6.34
CA THR A 35 -7.57 6.77 5.54
C THR A 35 -8.01 6.56 4.10
N ILE A 36 -7.69 5.41 3.49
CA ILE A 36 -8.20 5.04 2.17
C ILE A 36 -9.73 5.01 2.19
N GLY A 37 -10.34 4.37 3.19
CA GLY A 37 -11.80 4.31 3.34
C GLY A 37 -12.45 5.69 3.37
N ILE A 38 -11.90 6.63 4.15
CA ILE A 38 -12.37 8.03 4.19
C ILE A 38 -12.22 8.70 2.82
N CYS A 39 -11.10 8.49 2.14
CA CYS A 39 -10.87 8.99 0.79
C CYS A 39 -11.88 8.44 -0.24
N PHE A 40 -12.45 7.25 -0.01
CA PHE A 40 -13.53 6.70 -0.83
C PHE A 40 -14.91 7.26 -0.48
N ILE A 41 -15.16 7.58 0.79
CA ILE A 41 -16.44 8.13 1.26
C ILE A 41 -16.64 9.55 0.71
N ILE A 42 -15.61 10.41 0.77
CA ILE A 42 -15.73 11.83 0.43
C ILE A 42 -16.28 12.04 -1.01
N PRO A 43 -15.68 11.46 -2.07
CA PRO A 43 -16.21 11.59 -3.43
C PRO A 43 -17.61 11.00 -3.59
N GLY A 44 -17.92 9.91 -2.90
CA GLY A 44 -19.24 9.29 -2.97
C GLY A 44 -20.33 10.16 -2.35
N ILE A 45 -20.02 10.86 -1.25
CA ILE A 45 -20.91 11.88 -0.68
C ILE A 45 -21.15 13.00 -1.68
N PHE A 46 -20.10 13.53 -2.31
CA PHE A 46 -20.24 14.56 -3.34
C PHE A 46 -21.10 14.09 -4.53
N SER A 47 -20.93 12.84 -4.96
CA SER A 47 -21.73 12.25 -6.04
C SER A 47 -23.22 12.17 -5.68
N LEU A 48 -23.54 11.67 -4.48
CA LEU A 48 -24.93 11.64 -3.98
C LEU A 48 -25.53 13.04 -3.82
N LEU A 49 -24.79 13.99 -3.21
CA LEU A 49 -25.26 15.35 -3.02
C LEU A 49 -25.55 16.04 -4.35
N ASN A 50 -24.69 15.87 -5.35
CA ASN A 50 -24.92 16.41 -6.69
C ASN A 50 -26.17 15.81 -7.34
N TYR A 51 -26.44 14.51 -7.15
CA TYR A 51 -27.65 13.88 -7.66
C TYR A 51 -28.93 14.46 -7.03
N PHE A 52 -28.94 14.66 -5.71
CA PHE A 52 -30.12 15.18 -5.00
C PHE A 52 -30.33 16.69 -5.15
N THR A 53 -29.25 17.46 -5.39
CA THR A 53 -29.32 18.94 -5.50
C THR A 53 -29.48 19.40 -6.95
N ARG A 54 -29.35 18.51 -7.93
CA ARG A 54 -29.52 18.87 -9.35
C ARG A 54 -30.98 19.23 -9.63
N GLU A 55 -31.19 20.45 -10.11
CA GLU A 55 -32.49 20.89 -10.60
C GLU A 55 -32.92 20.02 -11.78
N LYS A 56 -34.18 19.56 -11.75
CA LYS A 56 -34.77 18.80 -12.85
C LYS A 56 -35.06 19.78 -13.98
N VAL A 57 -34.19 19.82 -14.99
CA VAL A 57 -34.42 20.63 -16.19
C VAL A 57 -35.44 19.92 -17.07
N GLU A 58 -36.52 20.61 -17.42
CA GLU A 58 -37.55 20.08 -18.32
C GLU A 58 -36.92 19.75 -19.69
N GLY A 59 -37.02 18.48 -20.12
CA GLY A 59 -36.48 17.99 -21.39
C GLY A 59 -35.18 17.18 -21.28
N GLU A 60 -34.50 17.17 -20.13
CA GLU A 60 -33.38 16.24 -19.89
C GLU A 60 -33.90 14.89 -19.37
N PRO A 61 -33.29 13.76 -19.80
CA PRO A 61 -33.59 12.45 -19.21
C PRO A 61 -33.32 12.50 -17.71
N SER A 62 -34.20 11.86 -16.91
CA SER A 62 -34.04 11.81 -15.46
C SER A 62 -32.64 11.30 -15.11
N PRO A 63 -31.91 12.00 -14.22
CA PRO A 63 -30.56 11.58 -13.87
C PRO A 63 -30.59 10.14 -13.35
N MET A 64 -29.65 9.32 -13.83
CA MET A 64 -29.49 7.97 -13.31
C MET A 64 -28.90 8.07 -11.90
N PHE A 65 -29.42 7.26 -10.98
CA PHE A 65 -28.89 7.21 -9.62
C PHE A 65 -27.39 6.86 -9.66
N PRO A 66 -26.51 7.58 -8.93
CA PRO A 66 -25.07 7.32 -8.95
C PRO A 66 -24.75 6.08 -8.11
N ILE A 67 -24.90 4.91 -8.73
CA ILE A 67 -24.60 3.60 -8.14
C ILE A 67 -23.14 3.51 -7.73
N ASP A 68 -22.25 4.12 -8.51
CA ASP A 68 -20.83 4.29 -8.23
C ASP A 68 -20.59 5.11 -6.96
N GLY A 69 -21.31 6.21 -6.76
CA GLY A 69 -21.23 7.05 -5.56
C GLY A 69 -21.72 6.34 -4.30
N ALA A 70 -22.86 5.66 -4.39
CA ALA A 70 -23.38 4.84 -3.31
C ALA A 70 -22.44 3.66 -2.98
N GLY A 71 -21.90 3.00 -4.00
CA GLY A 71 -20.93 1.92 -3.87
C GLY A 71 -19.62 2.38 -3.21
N SER A 72 -19.12 3.57 -3.56
CA SER A 72 -17.90 4.12 -2.95
C SER A 72 -18.10 4.45 -1.46
N ILE A 73 -19.26 4.98 -1.08
CA ILE A 73 -19.60 5.22 0.34
C ILE A 73 -19.69 3.90 1.10
N LEU A 74 -20.40 2.90 0.57
CA LEU A 74 -20.54 1.61 1.23
C LEU A 74 -19.19 0.91 1.38
N PHE A 75 -18.38 0.92 0.33
CA PHE A 75 -17.03 0.35 0.36
C PHE A 75 -16.11 1.09 1.33
N GLY A 76 -16.12 2.43 1.29
CA GLY A 76 -15.33 3.25 2.20
C GLY A 76 -15.76 3.10 3.66
N ALA A 77 -17.06 3.04 3.95
CA ALA A 77 -17.58 2.76 5.28
C ALA A 77 -17.16 1.38 5.77
N TRP A 78 -17.19 0.37 4.91
CA TRP A 78 -16.72 -0.97 5.26
C TRP A 78 -15.22 -1.00 5.59
N LEU A 79 -14.39 -0.30 4.82
CA LEU A 79 -12.95 -0.14 5.11
C LEU A 79 -12.70 0.53 6.46
N VAL A 80 -13.52 1.50 6.85
CA VAL A 80 -13.39 2.20 8.14
C VAL A 80 -13.84 1.34 9.32
N ILE A 81 -14.92 0.56 9.15
CA ILE A 81 -15.49 -0.27 10.23
C ILE A 81 -14.67 -1.56 10.43
N MET A 82 -14.21 -2.19 9.35
CA MET A 82 -13.48 -3.48 9.37
C MET A 82 -12.16 -3.40 8.59
N PRO A 83 -11.21 -2.54 9.00
CA PRO A 83 -9.93 -2.39 8.29
C PRO A 83 -9.10 -3.68 8.30
N GLU A 84 -9.10 -4.42 9.41
CA GLU A 84 -8.33 -5.65 9.57
C GLU A 84 -8.75 -6.73 8.57
N PHE A 85 -10.04 -6.83 8.25
CA PHE A 85 -10.55 -7.78 7.26
C PHE A 85 -9.90 -7.55 5.89
N PHE A 86 -9.79 -6.29 5.47
CA PHE A 86 -9.17 -5.91 4.20
C PHE A 86 -7.67 -6.17 4.18
N VAL A 87 -6.96 -5.84 5.26
CA VAL A 87 -5.53 -6.15 5.40
C VAL A 87 -5.31 -7.65 5.26
N ASN A 88 -6.10 -8.47 5.96
CA ASN A 88 -5.98 -9.92 5.90
C ASN A 88 -6.23 -10.46 4.49
N ILE A 89 -7.32 -10.05 3.82
CA ILE A 89 -7.59 -10.48 2.45
C ILE A 89 -6.45 -10.11 1.51
N LEU A 90 -5.97 -8.87 1.58
CA LEU A 90 -4.89 -8.40 0.72
C LEU A 90 -3.61 -9.22 0.93
N MET A 91 -3.28 -9.52 2.19
CA MET A 91 -2.11 -10.32 2.53
C MET A 91 -2.27 -11.78 2.11
N TYR A 92 -3.45 -12.38 2.24
CA TYR A 92 -3.70 -13.72 1.72
C TYR A 92 -3.57 -13.79 0.20
N ILE A 93 -4.11 -12.80 -0.52
CA ILE A 93 -3.96 -12.70 -1.98
C ILE A 93 -2.48 -12.57 -2.33
N LEU A 94 -1.74 -11.68 -1.66
CA LEU A 94 -0.32 -11.47 -1.89
C LEU A 94 0.49 -12.74 -1.60
N GLY A 95 0.23 -13.42 -0.49
CA GLY A 95 0.87 -14.68 -0.13
C GLY A 95 0.61 -15.78 -1.16
N ALA A 96 -0.64 -15.94 -1.60
CA ALA A 96 -1.01 -16.89 -2.64
C ALA A 96 -0.32 -16.59 -3.97
N LEU A 97 -0.26 -15.32 -4.39
CA LEU A 97 0.46 -14.89 -5.59
C LEU A 97 1.96 -15.21 -5.49
N LEU A 98 2.60 -14.99 -4.34
CA LEU A 98 4.00 -15.34 -4.14
C LEU A 98 4.24 -16.85 -4.16
N VAL A 99 3.34 -17.65 -3.59
CA VAL A 99 3.42 -19.11 -3.68
C VAL A 99 3.35 -19.58 -5.13
N ILE A 100 2.37 -19.08 -5.89
CA ILE A 100 2.22 -19.40 -7.32
C ILE A 100 3.47 -18.98 -8.09
N ALA A 101 3.95 -17.75 -7.87
CA ALA A 101 5.15 -17.24 -8.53
C ALA A 101 6.40 -18.08 -8.19
N GLY A 102 6.59 -18.46 -6.92
CA GLY A 102 7.70 -19.29 -6.47
C GLY A 102 7.68 -20.68 -7.13
N VAL A 103 6.51 -21.34 -7.13
CA VAL A 103 6.33 -22.63 -7.80
C VAL A 103 6.59 -22.52 -9.30
N GLN A 104 6.05 -21.49 -9.96
CA GLN A 104 6.24 -21.26 -11.39
C GLN A 104 7.71 -21.02 -11.74
N GLN A 105 8.42 -20.20 -10.96
CA GLN A 105 9.85 -19.95 -11.16
C GLN A 105 10.69 -21.22 -11.00
N ILE A 106 10.39 -22.06 -9.99
CA ILE A 106 11.05 -23.36 -9.81
C ILE A 106 10.76 -24.27 -11.02
N ALA A 107 9.50 -24.35 -11.46
CA ALA A 107 9.11 -25.16 -12.61
C ALA A 107 9.82 -24.71 -13.90
N MET A 108 9.97 -23.40 -14.12
CA MET A 108 10.73 -22.84 -15.24
C MET A 108 12.21 -23.25 -15.19
N LEU A 109 12.86 -23.15 -14.03
CA LEU A 109 14.27 -23.57 -13.87
C LEU A 109 14.43 -25.09 -14.06
N VAL A 110 13.50 -25.89 -13.56
CA VAL A 110 13.50 -27.36 -13.76
C VAL A 110 13.32 -27.70 -15.25
N SER A 111 12.47 -26.98 -15.97
CA SER A 111 12.32 -27.16 -17.42
C SER A 111 13.59 -26.75 -18.17
N ALA A 112 14.23 -25.65 -17.76
CA ALA A 112 15.49 -25.18 -18.35
C ALA A 112 16.65 -26.18 -18.17
N ARG A 113 16.63 -27.00 -17.10
CA ARG A 113 17.61 -28.09 -16.90
C ARG A 113 17.63 -29.11 -18.04
N LYS A 114 16.57 -29.24 -18.83
CA LYS A 114 16.54 -30.12 -20.00
C LYS A 114 17.41 -29.64 -21.16
N TRP A 115 17.73 -28.34 -21.19
CA TRP A 115 18.40 -27.68 -22.32
C TRP A 115 19.74 -27.05 -21.93
N SER A 116 20.00 -26.84 -20.64
CA SER A 116 21.25 -26.28 -20.13
C SER A 116 21.48 -26.67 -18.67
N MET A 117 22.74 -26.70 -18.23
CA MET A 117 23.07 -26.97 -16.83
C MET A 117 22.72 -25.75 -15.99
N VAL A 118 21.68 -25.85 -15.15
CA VAL A 118 21.25 -24.77 -14.26
C VAL A 118 21.99 -24.87 -12.93
N PRO A 119 22.81 -23.87 -12.53
CA PRO A 119 23.49 -23.87 -11.24
C PRO A 119 22.51 -23.84 -10.06
N PHE A 120 22.84 -24.53 -8.98
CA PHE A 120 21.99 -24.61 -7.79
C PHE A 120 21.67 -23.24 -7.15
N GLY A 121 22.56 -22.25 -7.30
CA GLY A 121 22.35 -20.89 -6.80
C GLY A 121 21.08 -20.22 -7.34
N PHE A 122 20.64 -20.57 -8.56
CA PHE A 122 19.42 -20.00 -9.14
C PHE A 122 18.13 -20.45 -8.45
N TYR A 123 18.15 -21.56 -7.72
CA TYR A 123 16.99 -22.04 -6.96
C TYR A 123 16.77 -21.30 -5.64
N VAL A 124 17.77 -20.57 -5.15
CA VAL A 124 17.69 -19.84 -3.88
C VAL A 124 16.61 -18.75 -3.95
N MET A 125 16.58 -17.96 -5.02
CA MET A 125 15.63 -16.86 -5.13
C MET A 125 14.17 -17.36 -5.21
N PRO A 126 13.80 -18.33 -6.08
CA PRO A 126 12.45 -18.90 -6.10
C PRO A 126 12.05 -19.58 -4.78
N ALA A 127 13.00 -20.24 -4.10
CA ALA A 127 12.74 -20.85 -2.80
C ALA A 127 12.45 -19.79 -1.72
N LEU A 128 13.19 -18.69 -1.70
CA LEU A 128 12.91 -17.57 -0.78
C LEU A 128 11.56 -16.93 -1.06
N ILE A 129 11.19 -16.74 -2.34
CA ILE A 129 9.87 -16.22 -2.73
C ILE A 129 8.76 -17.16 -2.24
N LEU A 130 8.90 -18.46 -2.47
CA LEU A 130 7.94 -19.47 -2.04
C LEU A 130 7.80 -19.50 -0.51
N LEU A 131 8.91 -19.52 0.23
CA LEU A 131 8.93 -19.49 1.69
C LEU A 131 8.27 -18.21 2.21
N THR A 132 8.55 -17.07 1.60
CA THR A 132 7.93 -15.79 1.95
C THR A 132 6.42 -15.85 1.75
N GLY A 133 5.94 -16.37 0.62
CA GLY A 133 4.51 -16.55 0.36
C GLY A 133 3.82 -17.44 1.39
N ILE A 134 4.45 -18.56 1.77
CA ILE A 134 3.96 -19.46 2.82
C ILE A 134 3.90 -18.75 4.18
N MET A 135 4.95 -18.02 4.56
CA MET A 135 4.96 -17.26 5.83
C MET A 135 3.86 -16.20 5.87
N ILE A 136 3.61 -15.50 4.76
CA ILE A 136 2.55 -14.50 4.68
C ILE A 136 1.18 -15.13 4.88
N ILE A 137 0.93 -16.31 4.29
CA ILE A 137 -0.33 -17.03 4.50
C ILE A 137 -0.46 -17.50 5.95
N ALA A 138 0.63 -17.93 6.58
CA ALA A 138 0.61 -18.39 7.96
C ALA A 138 0.37 -17.26 8.98
N TYR A 139 0.89 -16.07 8.72
CA TYR A 139 0.78 -14.92 9.62
C TYR A 139 0.61 -13.58 8.85
N PRO A 140 -0.57 -13.34 8.23
CA PRO A 140 -0.78 -12.25 7.28
C PRO A 140 -0.65 -10.86 7.92
N PHE A 141 -1.28 -10.65 9.08
CA PHE A 141 -1.28 -9.33 9.70
C PHE A 141 0.11 -8.89 10.15
N GLY A 142 0.86 -9.76 10.85
CA GLY A 142 2.21 -9.39 11.24
C GLY A 142 3.20 -9.38 10.07
N ALA A 143 2.96 -10.12 8.99
CA ALA A 143 3.74 -9.93 7.77
C ALA A 143 3.54 -8.53 7.16
N ALA A 144 2.32 -7.98 7.19
CA ALA A 144 2.07 -6.59 6.81
C ALA A 144 2.82 -5.62 7.74
N ALA A 145 2.68 -5.79 9.06
CA ALA A 145 3.35 -4.96 10.05
C ALA A 145 4.89 -4.98 9.89
N ASN A 146 5.50 -6.16 9.73
CA ASN A 146 6.94 -6.32 9.52
C ASN A 146 7.42 -5.61 8.24
N THR A 147 6.62 -5.65 7.17
CA THR A 147 6.92 -4.92 5.93
C THR A 147 6.90 -3.41 6.17
N PHE A 148 5.95 -2.92 6.96
CA PHE A 148 5.86 -1.51 7.32
C PHE A 148 7.02 -1.06 8.20
N VAL A 149 7.55 -1.91 9.09
CA VAL A 149 8.78 -1.62 9.84
C VAL A 149 9.96 -1.43 8.90
N ILE A 150 10.12 -2.29 7.89
CA ILE A 150 11.20 -2.17 6.89
C ILE A 150 11.07 -0.83 6.14
N PHE A 151 9.86 -0.48 5.70
CA PHE A 151 9.61 0.82 5.08
C PHE A 151 9.87 1.99 6.03
N GLY A 152 9.54 1.86 7.32
CA GLY A 152 9.81 2.86 8.34
C GLY A 152 11.30 3.12 8.51
N VAL A 153 12.10 2.06 8.67
CA VAL A 153 13.56 2.15 8.77
C VAL A 153 14.14 2.80 7.51
N ALA A 154 13.73 2.35 6.32
CA ALA A 154 14.18 2.93 5.05
C ALA A 154 13.83 4.42 4.94
N SER A 155 12.63 4.82 5.39
CA SER A 155 12.17 6.22 5.39
C SER A 155 12.98 7.09 6.35
N ILE A 156 13.37 6.57 7.52
CA ILE A 156 14.26 7.28 8.46
C ILE A 156 15.63 7.50 7.81
N PHE A 157 16.24 6.45 7.24
CA PHE A 157 17.52 6.57 6.54
C PHE A 157 17.46 7.58 5.39
N TYR A 158 16.40 7.51 4.58
CA TYR A 158 16.16 8.46 3.51
C TYR A 158 16.07 9.90 4.03
N GLY A 159 15.28 10.13 5.08
CA GLY A 159 15.12 11.45 5.70
C GLY A 159 16.43 12.02 6.23
N ILE A 160 17.27 11.19 6.86
CA ILE A 160 18.61 11.59 7.35
C ILE A 160 19.51 11.98 6.17
N ILE A 161 19.56 11.18 5.11
CA ILE A 161 20.40 11.46 3.93
C ILE A 161 19.97 12.78 3.28
N GLU A 162 18.68 13.02 3.13
CA GLU A 162 18.17 14.26 2.53
C GLU A 162 18.48 15.49 3.41
N LEU A 163 18.45 15.34 4.75
CA LEU A 163 18.85 16.41 5.67
C LEU A 163 20.35 16.74 5.54
N ILE A 164 21.20 15.71 5.48
CA ILE A 164 22.65 15.86 5.31
C ILE A 164 22.96 16.54 3.97
N ASN A 165 22.32 16.08 2.89
CA ASN A 165 22.48 16.66 1.56
C ASN A 165 22.08 18.13 1.57
N TRP A 166 20.94 18.48 2.17
CA TRP A 166 20.50 19.86 2.29
C TRP A 166 21.54 20.74 3.00
N TYR A 167 22.10 20.28 4.12
CA TYR A 167 23.13 21.02 4.84
C TYR A 167 24.37 21.24 3.97
N LYS A 168 24.81 20.20 3.25
CA LYS A 168 25.98 20.24 2.36
C LYS A 168 25.79 21.16 1.15
N PHE A 169 24.61 21.16 0.53
CA PHE A 169 24.31 22.00 -0.63
C PHE A 169 23.95 23.45 -0.28
N ARG A 170 23.49 23.73 0.94
CA ARG A 170 23.30 25.10 1.42
C ARG A 170 24.61 25.83 1.70
N GLN A 171 25.71 25.09 1.92
CA GLN A 171 27.04 25.64 2.16
C GLN A 171 27.86 25.88 0.87
N ARG A 172 27.28 25.66 -0.31
CA ARG A 172 27.79 26.12 -1.61
C ARG A 172 26.88 27.22 -2.15
#